data_AF-A0A914PVL1-F1
#
_entry.id   AF-A0A914PVL1-F1
#
_cell.length_a   1.000
_cell.length_b   1.000
_cell.length_c   1.000
_cell.angle_alpha   90.00
_cell.angle_beta   90.00
_cell.angle_gamma   90.00
#
_symmetry.space_group_name_H-M   'P 1'
#
loop_
_entity.id
_entity.type
_entity.pdbx_description
1 polymer ?
#
loop_
_entity_poly.entity_id
_entity_poly.type
_entity_poly.pdbx_seq_one_letter_code
_entity_poly.pdbx_strand_id
1 'polypeptide(L)'
;MMVGSGIFLLATFVVIASATPRNWGSYAVNNSQGYQDAAKLLLSGLDFTVDPCVDFYQFSCNTFLKNATIPPGATRIGTYDQSQQLVNSQIATAIGKLDSSASITEKITARGFNSCMQAFNAPPNDLSSKINTLLLSQIGGLPMITVGWKEMDWGSFWQTVGKYESQYGVGSIFSSYVSVDYGHTNQHALYINQGALEMPRDYYVKMEYLSQMDDYLSSLTSLVQLFNANIGGTASNNDIKQMVTDTVKLEINLALAMVPDELLRNYEQQYNLYTLSTLQSAYPNIGWTKYIQGALADVDPNYQQDHYVVVQPAYFAAVDSMIGGQRVTQKQLANFVGIRMLLSFSEFIGGDARKLSRKIRQFEKPKKTRRTINFYDEASQAC
;
A
#
# COMPACT_ATOMS: atom_id res chain seq x y z
N MET A 1 82.27 -4.65 20.67
CA MET A 1 82.72 -6.01 20.31
C MET A 1 81.51 -6.92 20.50
N MET A 2 80.95 -7.63 19.54
CA MET A 2 81.35 -8.00 18.19
C MET A 2 80.17 -7.77 17.23
N VAL A 3 80.49 -7.36 16.01
CA VAL A 3 79.58 -7.19 14.88
C VAL A 3 79.40 -8.57 14.23
N GLY A 4 78.16 -8.99 14.00
CA GLY A 4 77.83 -10.21 13.26
C GLY A 4 76.82 -9.91 12.18
N SER A 5 77.32 -9.71 10.97
CA SER A 5 76.56 -9.40 9.75
C SER A 5 75.75 -10.62 9.29
N GLY A 6 74.44 -10.46 9.13
CA GLY A 6 73.55 -11.45 8.53
C GLY A 6 72.57 -10.77 7.57
N ILE A 7 72.86 -10.86 6.28
CA ILE A 7 72.01 -10.38 5.19
C ILE A 7 70.74 -11.25 5.15
N PHE A 8 69.59 -10.69 5.52
CA PHE A 8 68.28 -11.31 5.29
C PHE A 8 67.71 -10.77 3.97
N LEU A 9 67.77 -11.61 2.93
CA LEU A 9 67.05 -11.42 1.68
C LEU A 9 65.54 -11.51 1.97
N LEU A 10 64.84 -10.40 1.78
CA LEU A 10 63.38 -10.32 1.70
C LEU A 10 62.92 -11.08 0.45
N ALA A 11 62.53 -12.34 0.62
CA ALA A 11 61.76 -13.06 -0.37
C ALA A 11 60.30 -12.59 -0.29
N THR A 12 59.95 -11.60 -1.11
CA THR A 12 58.57 -11.19 -1.36
C THR A 12 57.86 -12.35 -2.05
N PHE A 13 57.17 -13.20 -1.29
CA PHE A 13 56.22 -14.16 -1.87
C PHE A 13 55.01 -13.39 -2.37
N VAL A 14 55.07 -12.95 -3.63
CA VAL A 14 53.86 -12.65 -4.39
C VAL A 14 53.17 -13.99 -4.61
N VAL A 15 52.18 -14.31 -3.78
CA VAL A 15 51.22 -15.37 -4.11
C VAL A 15 50.37 -14.81 -5.25
N ILE A 16 50.88 -14.96 -6.48
CA ILE A 16 50.03 -14.91 -7.66
C ILE A 16 49.14 -16.12 -7.51
N ALA A 17 47.90 -15.91 -7.08
CA ALA A 17 46.85 -16.90 -7.28
C ALA A 17 46.62 -16.99 -8.79
N SER A 18 47.51 -17.69 -9.49
CA SER A 18 47.25 -18.19 -10.82
C SER A 18 46.21 -19.28 -10.62
N ALA A 19 44.94 -18.87 -10.62
CA ALA A 19 43.86 -19.77 -10.96
C ALA A 19 44.17 -20.27 -12.37
N THR A 20 44.91 -21.39 -12.46
CA THR A 20 45.00 -22.17 -13.68
C THR A 20 43.56 -22.36 -14.15
N PRO A 21 43.20 -21.96 -15.39
CA PRO A 21 41.88 -22.26 -15.89
C PRO A 21 41.72 -23.76 -15.71
N ARG A 22 40.75 -24.18 -14.90
CA ARG A 22 40.35 -25.60 -14.86
C ARG A 22 40.23 -26.01 -16.32
N ASN A 23 40.84 -27.12 -16.71
CA ASN A 23 40.65 -27.62 -18.07
C ASN A 23 39.24 -28.20 -18.11
N TRP A 24 38.27 -27.29 -18.23
CA TRP A 24 36.89 -27.56 -18.52
C TRP A 24 36.98 -28.18 -19.94
N GLY A 25 36.86 -29.50 -20.07
CA GLY A 25 37.04 -30.22 -21.35
C GLY A 25 36.13 -29.71 -22.49
N SER A 26 36.14 -30.34 -23.67
CA SER A 26 35.23 -29.95 -24.75
C SER A 26 33.76 -30.14 -24.32
N TYR A 27 33.07 -29.08 -23.90
CA TYR A 27 31.63 -29.15 -23.64
C TYR A 27 30.90 -29.12 -24.97
N ALA A 28 29.95 -30.04 -25.14
CA ALA A 28 28.95 -29.90 -26.18
C ALA A 28 28.12 -28.63 -25.89
N VAL A 29 28.28 -27.60 -26.71
CA VAL A 29 27.44 -26.40 -26.64
C VAL A 29 26.06 -26.75 -27.17
N ASN A 30 25.04 -26.61 -26.33
CA ASN A 30 23.67 -26.79 -26.76
C ASN A 30 23.20 -25.56 -27.55
N ASN A 31 22.99 -25.74 -28.86
CA ASN A 31 22.60 -24.68 -29.77
C ASN A 31 21.08 -24.61 -30.01
N SER A 32 20.25 -25.20 -29.13
CA SER A 32 18.81 -25.03 -29.25
C SER A 32 18.43 -23.55 -29.14
N GLN A 33 17.31 -23.17 -29.77
CA GLN A 33 16.81 -21.80 -29.74
C GLN A 33 16.69 -21.25 -28.31
N GLY A 34 16.17 -22.07 -27.37
CA GLY A 34 16.03 -21.67 -25.97
C GLY A 34 17.36 -21.35 -25.28
N TYR A 35 18.43 -22.12 -25.55
CA TYR A 35 19.76 -21.82 -25.01
C TYR A 35 20.37 -20.56 -25.63
N GLN A 36 20.17 -20.34 -26.93
CA GLN A 36 20.64 -19.13 -27.60
C GLN A 36 19.93 -17.88 -27.06
N ASP A 37 18.63 -17.95 -26.80
CA ASP A 37 17.86 -16.83 -26.27
C ASP A 37 18.23 -16.52 -24.81
N ALA A 38 18.39 -17.55 -23.99
CA ALA A 38 18.89 -17.39 -22.62
C ALA A 38 20.30 -16.79 -22.58
N ALA A 39 21.21 -17.27 -23.43
CA ALA A 39 22.57 -16.72 -23.53
C ALA A 39 22.57 -15.26 -23.96
N LYS A 40 21.77 -14.90 -24.98
CA LYS A 40 21.61 -13.50 -25.43
C LYS A 40 21.09 -12.61 -24.30
N LEU A 41 20.09 -13.06 -23.55
CA LEU A 41 19.53 -12.30 -22.43
C LEU A 41 20.58 -12.06 -21.35
N LEU A 42 21.33 -13.09 -20.96
CA LEU A 42 22.41 -12.95 -19.96
C LEU A 42 23.48 -11.98 -20.44
N LEU A 43 24.02 -12.22 -21.64
CA LEU A 43 25.08 -11.39 -22.22
C LEU A 43 24.66 -9.93 -22.40
N SER A 44 23.37 -9.66 -22.61
CA SER A 44 22.86 -8.29 -22.74
C SER A 44 22.92 -7.48 -21.44
N GLY A 45 22.95 -8.15 -20.28
CA GLY A 45 23.05 -7.50 -18.96
C GLY A 45 24.47 -7.34 -18.45
N LEU A 46 25.38 -8.24 -18.86
CA LEU A 46 26.75 -8.29 -18.35
C LEU A 46 27.58 -7.07 -18.77
N ASP A 47 28.45 -6.62 -17.87
CA ASP A 47 29.48 -5.62 -18.10
C ASP A 47 30.85 -6.21 -17.74
N PHE A 48 31.54 -6.75 -18.75
CA PHE A 48 32.85 -7.39 -18.60
C PHE A 48 33.98 -6.42 -18.24
N THR A 49 33.73 -5.11 -18.15
CA THR A 49 34.72 -4.14 -17.65
C THR A 49 34.80 -4.10 -16.12
N VAL A 50 33.84 -4.74 -15.44
CA VAL A 50 33.77 -4.84 -13.98
C VAL A 50 34.24 -6.21 -13.53
N ASP A 51 35.09 -6.27 -12.51
CA ASP A 51 35.49 -7.54 -11.89
C ASP A 51 34.30 -8.12 -11.09
N PRO A 52 33.78 -9.31 -11.43
CA PRO A 52 32.68 -9.95 -10.70
C PRO A 52 33.01 -10.26 -9.24
N CYS A 53 34.29 -10.36 -8.86
CA CYS A 53 34.71 -10.59 -7.47
C CYS A 53 34.69 -9.32 -6.62
N VAL A 54 34.63 -8.15 -7.26
CA VAL A 54 34.60 -6.83 -6.60
C VAL A 54 33.17 -6.32 -6.49
N ASP A 55 32.43 -6.32 -7.61
CA ASP A 55 31.03 -5.87 -7.65
C ASP A 55 30.25 -6.74 -8.65
N PHE A 56 29.71 -7.84 -8.13
CA PHE A 56 28.93 -8.77 -8.94
C PHE A 56 27.66 -8.13 -9.51
N TYR A 57 27.07 -7.15 -8.81
CA TYR A 57 25.85 -6.48 -9.26
C TYR A 57 26.13 -5.61 -10.48
N GLN A 58 27.20 -4.80 -10.44
CA GLN A 58 27.63 -4.02 -11.60
C GLN A 58 28.07 -4.94 -12.75
N PHE A 59 28.84 -6.01 -12.47
CA PHE A 59 29.17 -7.00 -13.49
C PHE A 59 27.92 -7.59 -14.14
N SER A 60 26.87 -7.89 -13.38
CA SER A 60 25.68 -8.56 -13.92
C SER A 60 24.61 -7.64 -14.50
N CYS A 61 24.56 -6.37 -14.09
CA CYS A 61 23.44 -5.48 -14.35
C CYS A 61 23.81 -4.10 -14.90
N ASN A 62 25.09 -3.70 -14.93
CA ASN A 62 25.46 -2.32 -15.30
C ASN A 62 25.01 -1.96 -16.72
N THR A 63 25.04 -2.90 -17.66
CA THR A 63 24.51 -2.65 -19.01
C THR A 63 23.01 -2.38 -19.00
N PHE A 64 22.24 -3.05 -18.14
CA PHE A 64 20.82 -2.73 -17.94
C PHE A 64 20.65 -1.35 -17.31
N LEU A 65 21.38 -1.03 -16.24
CA LEU A 65 21.29 0.26 -15.54
C LEU A 65 21.60 1.45 -16.45
N LYS A 66 22.58 1.31 -17.36
CA LYS A 66 22.93 2.33 -18.35
C LYS A 66 21.83 2.61 -19.37
N ASN A 67 21.01 1.59 -19.69
CA ASN A 67 20.02 1.64 -20.77
C ASN A 67 18.58 1.81 -20.27
N ALA A 68 18.28 1.36 -19.06
CA ALA A 68 16.93 1.39 -18.50
C ALA A 68 16.51 2.84 -18.19
N THR A 69 15.31 3.21 -18.62
CA THR A 69 14.68 4.48 -18.26
C THR A 69 13.46 4.19 -17.40
N ILE A 70 13.37 4.82 -16.23
CA ILE A 70 12.17 4.70 -15.38
C ILE A 70 11.00 5.37 -16.11
N PRO A 71 9.92 4.63 -16.39
CA PRO A 71 8.70 5.19 -17.01
C PRO A 71 8.14 6.37 -16.21
N PRO A 72 7.50 7.36 -16.88
CA PRO A 72 6.69 8.36 -16.18
C PRO A 72 5.67 7.68 -15.25
N GLY A 73 5.55 8.16 -14.01
CA GLY A 73 4.62 7.60 -13.03
C GLY A 73 5.11 6.35 -12.29
N ALA A 74 6.21 5.72 -12.71
CA ALA A 74 6.87 4.65 -11.98
C ALA A 74 7.96 5.21 -11.03
N THR A 75 8.16 4.56 -9.89
CA THR A 75 9.24 4.89 -8.94
C THR A 75 10.49 4.02 -9.14
N ARG A 76 10.34 2.87 -9.80
CA ARG A 76 11.42 1.93 -10.13
C ARG A 76 11.19 1.26 -11.48
N ILE A 77 12.26 0.69 -12.03
CA ILE A 77 12.20 -0.23 -13.16
C ILE A 77 13.22 -1.35 -12.99
N GLY A 78 12.78 -2.58 -13.17
CA GLY A 78 13.60 -3.77 -13.22
C GLY A 78 13.08 -4.77 -14.25
N THR A 79 13.79 -5.88 -14.40
CA THR A 79 13.39 -6.96 -15.32
C THR A 79 12.05 -7.59 -14.95
N TYR A 80 11.74 -7.69 -13.64
CA TYR A 80 10.42 -8.11 -13.16
C TYR A 80 9.31 -7.17 -13.64
N ASP A 81 9.52 -5.85 -13.51
CA ASP A 81 8.53 -4.87 -13.95
C ASP A 81 8.30 -4.99 -15.47
N GLN A 82 9.37 -5.12 -16.26
CA GLN A 82 9.27 -5.34 -17.71
C GLN A 82 8.50 -6.62 -18.06
N SER A 83 8.76 -7.72 -17.36
CA SER A 83 8.01 -8.97 -17.55
C SER A 83 6.53 -8.81 -17.18
N GLN A 84 6.22 -8.11 -16.08
CA GLN A 84 4.84 -7.83 -15.68
C GLN A 84 4.10 -6.99 -16.73
N GLN A 85 4.78 -6.00 -17.32
CA GLN A 85 4.20 -5.20 -18.41
C GLN A 85 3.86 -6.04 -19.64
N LEU A 86 4.75 -6.97 -20.02
CA LEU A 86 4.50 -7.90 -21.12
C LEU A 86 3.31 -8.82 -20.82
N VAL A 87 3.22 -9.36 -19.60
CA VAL A 87 2.09 -10.20 -19.17
C VAL A 87 0.79 -9.40 -19.23
N ASN A 88 0.76 -8.18 -18.68
CA ASN A 88 -0.44 -7.33 -18.71
C ASN A 88 -0.87 -7.00 -20.16
N SER A 89 0.09 -6.72 -21.05
CA SER A 89 -0.18 -6.49 -22.47
C SER A 89 -0.77 -7.73 -23.17
N GLN A 90 -0.28 -8.93 -22.85
CA GLN A 90 -0.82 -10.18 -23.36
C GLN A 90 -2.23 -10.44 -22.85
N ILE A 91 -2.50 -10.17 -21.56
CA ILE A 91 -3.84 -10.27 -20.96
C ILE A 91 -4.80 -9.31 -21.66
N ALA A 92 -4.44 -8.04 -21.80
CA ALA A 92 -5.26 -7.05 -22.51
C ALA A 92 -5.54 -7.47 -23.96
N THR A 93 -4.52 -8.00 -24.66
CA THR A 93 -4.67 -8.54 -26.01
C THR A 93 -5.62 -9.73 -26.05
N ALA A 94 -5.54 -10.65 -25.08
CA ALA A 94 -6.42 -11.81 -24.98
C ALA A 94 -7.87 -11.38 -24.72
N ILE A 95 -8.09 -10.43 -23.80
CA ILE A 95 -9.40 -9.84 -23.52
C ILE A 95 -9.99 -9.19 -24.78
N GLY A 96 -9.18 -8.45 -25.55
CA GLY A 96 -9.61 -7.81 -26.79
C GLY A 96 -9.97 -8.76 -27.93
N LYS A 97 -9.60 -10.05 -27.83
CA LYS A 97 -9.88 -11.09 -28.83
C LYS A 97 -11.04 -12.02 -28.44
N LEU A 98 -11.69 -11.79 -27.29
CA LEU A 98 -12.82 -12.61 -26.86
C LEU A 98 -13.99 -12.48 -27.85
N ASP A 99 -14.58 -13.62 -28.21
CA ASP A 99 -15.71 -13.70 -29.12
C ASP A 99 -16.98 -14.19 -28.42
N SER A 100 -18.03 -14.48 -29.20
CA SER A 100 -19.31 -14.94 -28.68
C SER A 100 -19.22 -16.26 -27.88
N SER A 101 -18.22 -17.11 -28.15
CA SER A 101 -17.98 -18.39 -27.48
C SER A 101 -17.31 -18.26 -26.11
N ALA A 102 -16.81 -17.07 -25.76
CA ALA A 102 -16.18 -16.82 -24.46
C ALA A 102 -17.12 -17.18 -23.30
N SER A 103 -16.54 -17.73 -22.24
CA SER A 103 -17.23 -18.07 -20.99
C SER A 103 -17.81 -16.83 -20.32
N ILE A 104 -18.74 -17.06 -19.37
CA ILE A 104 -19.32 -15.98 -18.57
C ILE A 104 -18.22 -15.23 -17.79
N THR A 105 -17.25 -15.96 -17.24
CA THR A 105 -16.13 -15.39 -16.47
C THR A 105 -15.25 -14.49 -17.34
N GLU A 106 -14.91 -14.92 -18.55
CA GLU A 106 -14.13 -14.10 -19.49
C GLU A 106 -14.90 -12.84 -19.88
N LYS A 107 -16.21 -12.95 -20.15
CA LYS A 107 -17.08 -11.80 -20.45
C LYS A 107 -17.21 -10.83 -19.28
N ILE A 108 -17.24 -11.30 -18.03
CA ILE A 108 -17.22 -10.44 -16.84
C ILE A 108 -15.88 -9.71 -16.75
N THR A 109 -14.76 -10.44 -16.89
CA THR A 109 -13.40 -9.87 -16.86
C THR A 109 -13.24 -8.79 -17.93
N ALA A 110 -13.68 -9.07 -19.16
CA ALA A 110 -13.65 -8.11 -20.26
C ALA A 110 -14.47 -6.85 -19.98
N ARG A 111 -15.66 -6.99 -19.38
CA ARG A 111 -16.48 -5.83 -18.99
C ARG A 111 -15.79 -4.99 -17.92
N GLY A 112 -15.16 -5.62 -16.92
CA GLY A 112 -14.38 -4.93 -15.89
C GLY A 112 -13.22 -4.13 -16.49
N PHE A 113 -12.38 -4.80 -17.28
CA PHE A 113 -11.26 -4.16 -17.97
C PHE A 113 -11.71 -3.01 -18.87
N ASN A 114 -12.73 -3.21 -19.71
CA ASN A 114 -13.25 -2.17 -20.59
C ASN A 114 -13.83 -0.98 -19.83
N SER A 115 -14.53 -1.23 -18.71
CA SER A 115 -15.04 -0.17 -17.84
C SER A 115 -13.91 0.65 -17.23
N CYS A 116 -12.84 0.00 -16.76
CA CYS A 116 -11.68 0.70 -16.22
C CYS A 116 -10.97 1.52 -17.31
N MET A 117 -10.73 0.94 -18.49
CA MET A 117 -10.10 1.63 -19.61
C MET A 117 -10.91 2.86 -20.04
N GLN A 118 -12.24 2.76 -20.07
CA GLN A 118 -13.11 3.90 -20.33
C GLN A 118 -12.99 4.98 -19.24
N ALA A 119 -13.03 4.59 -17.97
CA ALA A 119 -12.88 5.52 -16.84
C ALA A 119 -11.52 6.21 -16.81
N PHE A 120 -10.44 5.50 -17.15
CA PHE A 120 -9.09 6.05 -17.19
C PHE A 120 -8.96 7.14 -18.27
N ASN A 121 -9.56 6.90 -19.44
CA ASN A 121 -9.49 7.79 -20.62
C ASN A 121 -10.53 8.93 -20.60
N ALA A 122 -11.53 8.86 -19.71
CA ALA A 122 -12.53 9.90 -19.53
C ALA A 122 -12.12 10.90 -18.43
N PRO A 123 -12.66 12.14 -18.44
CA PRO A 123 -12.67 12.94 -17.22
C PRO A 123 -13.38 12.18 -16.08
N PRO A 124 -12.99 12.39 -14.82
CA PRO A 124 -13.65 11.74 -13.68
C PRO A 124 -15.16 11.94 -13.77
N ASN A 125 -15.92 10.84 -13.69
CA ASN A 125 -17.36 10.94 -13.49
C ASN A 125 -17.58 11.47 -12.09
N ASP A 126 -17.98 12.74 -11.99
CA ASP A 126 -18.13 13.39 -10.70
C ASP A 126 -19.34 12.82 -9.94
N LEU A 127 -19.05 11.92 -9.00
CA LEU A 127 -20.01 11.31 -8.09
C LEU A 127 -19.94 11.93 -6.70
N SER A 128 -19.39 13.15 -6.55
CA SER A 128 -19.23 13.80 -5.24
C SER A 128 -20.54 13.85 -4.44
N SER A 129 -21.67 14.18 -5.07
CA SER A 129 -22.98 14.19 -4.41
C SER A 129 -23.45 12.82 -3.93
N LYS A 130 -23.11 11.75 -4.67
CA LYS A 130 -23.43 10.36 -4.27
C LYS A 130 -22.55 9.92 -3.10
N ILE A 131 -21.25 10.25 -3.14
CA ILE A 131 -20.31 10.01 -2.05
C ILE A 131 -20.75 10.78 -0.80
N ASN A 132 -21.20 12.04 -0.94
CA ASN A 132 -21.71 12.82 0.18
C ASN A 132 -22.98 12.22 0.79
N THR A 133 -23.92 11.78 -0.06
CA THR A 133 -25.12 11.06 0.40
C THR A 133 -24.75 9.81 1.20
N LEU A 134 -23.73 9.06 0.73
CA LEU A 134 -23.23 7.89 1.44
C LEU A 134 -22.65 8.29 2.81
N LEU A 135 -21.78 9.29 2.87
CA LEU A 135 -21.17 9.76 4.13
C LEU A 135 -22.24 10.28 5.11
N LEU A 136 -23.22 11.04 4.63
CA LEU A 136 -24.36 11.53 5.41
C LEU A 136 -25.19 10.39 6.02
N SER A 137 -25.51 9.36 5.21
CA SER A 137 -26.36 8.25 5.66
C SER A 137 -25.70 7.32 6.68
N GLN A 138 -24.37 7.31 6.75
CA GLN A 138 -23.62 6.29 7.49
C GLN A 138 -22.90 6.85 8.72
N ILE A 139 -22.20 7.99 8.59
CA ILE A 139 -21.47 8.64 9.69
C ILE A 139 -22.00 10.04 10.01
N GLY A 140 -23.19 10.40 9.48
CA GLY A 140 -23.79 11.73 9.66
C GLY A 140 -23.12 12.82 8.83
N GLY A 141 -22.21 12.46 7.92
CA GLY A 141 -21.40 13.37 7.13
C GLY A 141 -19.99 13.53 7.69
N LEU A 142 -19.22 14.41 7.07
CA LEU A 142 -17.86 14.74 7.49
C LEU A 142 -17.92 15.97 8.39
N PRO A 143 -17.60 15.88 9.70
CA PRO A 143 -17.66 17.04 10.58
C PRO A 143 -16.90 18.29 10.08
N MET A 144 -15.86 18.11 9.28
CA MET A 144 -15.10 19.19 8.64
C MET A 144 -15.86 19.99 7.57
N ILE A 145 -16.96 19.47 7.03
CA ILE A 145 -17.75 20.11 5.96
C ILE A 145 -19.28 20.06 6.19
N THR A 146 -19.73 19.28 7.17
CA THR A 146 -21.16 19.15 7.51
C THR A 146 -21.53 20.10 8.64
N VAL A 147 -22.25 21.18 8.30
CA VAL A 147 -22.74 22.15 9.27
C VAL A 147 -23.71 21.50 10.24
N GLY A 148 -23.49 21.69 11.53
CA GLY A 148 -24.35 21.12 12.57
C GLY A 148 -24.23 19.60 12.71
N TRP A 149 -23.12 19.00 12.24
CA TRP A 149 -22.82 17.59 12.47
C TRP A 149 -22.98 17.23 13.95
N LYS A 150 -23.67 16.11 14.20
CA LYS A 150 -23.95 15.61 15.54
C LYS A 150 -23.25 14.28 15.74
N GLU A 151 -22.68 14.11 16.93
CA GLU A 151 -22.17 12.82 17.37
C GLU A 151 -23.31 11.80 17.40
N MET A 152 -23.00 10.58 16.98
CA MET A 152 -23.86 9.42 17.12
C MET A 152 -23.49 8.64 18.39
N ASP A 153 -24.31 7.66 18.76
CA ASP A 153 -23.89 6.73 19.80
C ASP A 153 -22.66 5.93 19.34
N TRP A 154 -21.78 5.61 20.29
CA TRP A 154 -20.54 4.88 20.00
C TRP A 154 -20.79 3.51 19.36
N GLY A 155 -21.91 2.86 19.68
CA GLY A 155 -22.27 1.59 19.08
C GLY A 155 -22.53 1.71 17.59
N SER A 156 -23.33 2.68 17.17
CA SER A 156 -23.57 3.00 15.76
C SER A 156 -22.28 3.41 15.05
N PHE A 157 -21.43 4.21 15.69
CA PHE A 157 -20.13 4.59 15.12
C PHE A 157 -19.28 3.37 14.78
N TRP A 158 -19.07 2.47 15.74
CA TRP A 158 -18.27 1.26 15.52
C TRP A 158 -18.92 0.29 14.53
N GLN A 159 -20.26 0.20 14.54
CA GLN A 159 -20.98 -0.60 13.54
C GLN A 159 -20.77 -0.06 12.12
N THR A 160 -20.78 1.27 11.94
CA THR A 160 -20.48 1.89 10.65
C THR A 160 -19.04 1.65 10.22
N VAL A 161 -18.06 1.73 11.13
CA VAL A 161 -16.65 1.41 10.83
C VAL A 161 -16.54 -0.03 10.28
N GLY A 162 -17.19 -1.00 10.91
CA GLY A 162 -17.21 -2.38 10.42
C GLY A 162 -17.90 -2.53 9.06
N LYS A 163 -19.05 -1.88 8.85
CA LYS A 163 -19.75 -1.90 7.55
C LYS A 163 -18.94 -1.27 6.43
N TYR A 164 -18.20 -0.20 6.71
CA TYR A 164 -17.36 0.45 5.72
C TYR A 164 -16.24 -0.47 5.23
N GLU A 165 -15.63 -1.19 6.16
CA GLU A 165 -14.63 -2.18 5.83
C GLU A 165 -15.19 -3.30 4.95
N SER A 166 -16.32 -3.90 5.33
CA SER A 166 -16.88 -5.04 4.59
C SER A 166 -17.49 -4.66 3.24
N GLN A 167 -18.16 -3.50 3.15
CA GLN A 167 -18.87 -3.10 1.92
C GLN A 167 -17.97 -2.40 0.91
N TYR A 168 -16.91 -1.71 1.36
CA TYR A 168 -16.07 -0.89 0.50
C TYR A 168 -14.60 -1.29 0.51
N GLY A 169 -14.20 -2.26 1.35
CA GLY A 169 -12.80 -2.63 1.53
C GLY A 169 -11.97 -1.53 2.20
N VAL A 170 -12.62 -0.62 2.93
CA VAL A 170 -11.97 0.55 3.54
C VAL A 170 -11.78 0.30 5.04
N GLY A 171 -10.70 -0.40 5.37
CA GLY A 171 -10.16 -0.41 6.74
C GLY A 171 -9.70 1.00 7.13
N SER A 172 -9.91 1.41 8.37
CA SER A 172 -9.68 2.80 8.80
C SER A 172 -8.79 2.87 10.05
N ILE A 173 -9.39 2.95 11.23
CA ILE A 173 -8.68 2.97 12.51
C ILE A 173 -7.92 1.66 12.66
N PHE A 174 -8.60 0.55 12.43
CA PHE A 174 -8.02 -0.78 12.30
C PHE A 174 -8.72 -1.51 11.14
N SER A 175 -8.24 -2.71 10.84
CA SER A 175 -8.86 -3.59 9.86
C SER A 175 -8.96 -5.01 10.39
N SER A 176 -9.83 -5.81 9.78
CA SER A 176 -9.96 -7.22 10.03
C SER A 176 -9.94 -8.02 8.73
N TYR A 177 -9.52 -9.27 8.84
CA TYR A 177 -9.55 -10.20 7.73
C TYR A 177 -9.77 -11.62 8.25
N VAL A 178 -10.37 -12.46 7.43
CA VAL A 178 -10.52 -13.89 7.73
C VAL A 178 -9.36 -14.63 7.07
N SER A 179 -8.66 -15.43 7.87
CA SER A 179 -7.61 -16.33 7.38
C SER A 179 -7.72 -17.67 8.10
N VAL A 180 -6.93 -18.64 7.67
CA VAL A 180 -6.72 -19.88 8.43
C VAL A 180 -6.22 -19.51 9.83
N ASP A 181 -6.77 -20.16 10.85
CA ASP A 181 -6.27 -20.02 12.21
C ASP A 181 -4.88 -20.69 12.28
N TYR A 182 -3.82 -19.91 12.46
CA TYR A 182 -2.45 -20.43 12.47
C TYR A 182 -2.16 -21.32 13.68
N GLY A 183 -2.93 -21.18 14.78
CA GLY A 183 -2.89 -22.12 15.90
C GLY A 183 -3.70 -23.39 15.66
N HIS A 184 -4.71 -23.34 14.77
CA HIS A 184 -5.60 -24.46 14.45
C HIS A 184 -5.96 -24.48 12.96
N THR A 185 -5.11 -25.09 12.13
CA THR A 185 -5.19 -24.96 10.65
C THR A 185 -6.40 -25.64 10.00
N ASN A 186 -7.29 -26.27 10.78
CA ASN A 186 -8.53 -26.87 10.31
C ASN A 186 -9.74 -25.92 10.39
N GLN A 187 -9.55 -24.70 10.88
CA GLN A 187 -10.58 -23.67 10.99
C GLN A 187 -10.07 -22.31 10.51
N HIS A 188 -10.98 -21.36 10.40
CA HIS A 188 -10.68 -19.96 10.13
C HIS A 188 -10.85 -19.13 11.40
N ALA A 189 -10.12 -18.03 11.51
CA ALA A 189 -10.28 -17.04 12.57
C ALA A 189 -10.42 -15.64 11.98
N LEU A 190 -11.09 -14.76 12.72
CA LEU A 190 -11.09 -13.34 12.41
C LEU A 190 -9.85 -12.69 13.01
N TYR A 191 -8.94 -12.24 12.16
CA TYR A 191 -7.75 -11.49 12.55
C TYR A 191 -8.09 -10.00 12.58
N ILE A 192 -7.65 -9.30 13.61
CA ILE A 192 -7.83 -7.85 13.79
C ILE A 192 -6.44 -7.22 13.85
N ASN A 193 -6.16 -6.37 12.88
CA ASN A 193 -4.84 -5.79 12.60
C ASN A 193 -4.85 -4.28 12.87
N GLN A 194 -3.69 -3.71 13.20
CA GLN A 194 -3.51 -2.26 13.16
C GLN A 194 -3.91 -1.71 11.78
N GLY A 195 -4.47 -0.49 11.75
CA GLY A 195 -4.99 0.10 10.52
C GLY A 195 -3.92 0.34 9.46
N ALA A 196 -4.37 0.64 8.23
CA ALA A 196 -3.49 1.09 7.17
C ALA A 196 -3.17 2.59 7.32
N LEU A 197 -1.97 3.00 6.94
CA LEU A 197 -1.57 4.40 6.78
C LEU A 197 -1.60 4.77 5.29
N GLU A 198 -1.86 6.05 4.97
CA GLU A 198 -1.77 6.47 3.56
C GLU A 198 -0.32 6.48 3.07
N MET A 199 0.66 6.57 3.97
CA MET A 199 2.10 6.48 3.68
C MET A 199 2.79 5.42 4.55
N PRO A 200 4.01 4.97 4.21
CA PRO A 200 4.77 4.11 5.12
C PRO A 200 4.96 4.79 6.49
N ARG A 201 4.90 4.01 7.57
CA ARG A 201 4.95 4.51 8.96
C ARG A 201 6.10 5.49 9.21
N ASP A 202 7.26 5.22 8.61
CA ASP A 202 8.46 6.04 8.74
C ASP A 202 8.24 7.51 8.39
N TYR A 203 7.38 7.82 7.42
CA TYR A 203 7.06 9.20 7.04
C TYR A 203 6.40 9.99 8.17
N TYR A 204 5.67 9.32 9.06
CA TYR A 204 4.96 9.93 10.18
C TYR A 204 5.86 10.10 11.42
N VAL A 205 6.89 9.26 11.57
CA VAL A 205 7.65 9.15 12.83
C VAL A 205 9.09 9.63 12.74
N LYS A 206 9.67 9.77 11.54
CA LYS A 206 11.04 10.26 11.33
C LYS A 206 11.07 11.71 10.86
N MET A 207 11.93 12.51 11.46
CA MET A 207 12.04 13.96 11.18
C MET A 207 12.52 14.27 9.76
N GLU A 208 13.22 13.35 9.10
CA GLU A 208 13.69 13.53 7.72
C GLU A 208 12.55 13.64 6.69
N TYR A 209 11.32 13.23 7.05
CA TYR A 209 10.16 13.26 6.16
C TYR A 209 9.18 14.41 6.44
N LEU A 210 9.56 15.41 7.23
CA LEU A 210 8.69 16.55 7.56
C LEU A 210 8.14 17.26 6.31
N SER A 211 8.96 17.44 5.27
CA SER A 211 8.51 18.09 4.03
C SER A 211 7.44 17.29 3.29
N GLN A 212 7.48 15.96 3.39
CA GLN A 212 6.51 15.04 2.80
C GLN A 212 5.22 15.04 3.61
N MET A 213 5.31 15.17 4.94
CA MET A 213 4.14 15.37 5.81
C MET A 213 3.44 16.72 5.52
N ASP A 214 4.19 17.79 5.24
CA ASP A 214 3.63 19.07 4.80
C ASP A 214 2.91 18.95 3.44
N ASP A 215 3.53 18.23 2.49
CA ASP A 215 2.94 17.94 1.18
C ASP A 215 1.67 17.07 1.30
N TYR A 216 1.65 16.11 2.24
CA TYR A 216 0.51 15.27 2.56
C TYR A 216 -0.65 16.11 3.12
N LEU A 217 -0.39 16.91 4.16
CA LEU A 217 -1.38 17.80 4.77
C LEU A 217 -1.97 18.78 3.74
N SER A 218 -1.11 19.38 2.90
CA SER A 218 -1.54 20.30 1.86
C SER A 218 -2.44 19.62 0.84
N SER A 219 -2.04 18.44 0.35
CA SER A 219 -2.79 17.70 -0.68
C SER A 219 -4.13 17.21 -0.15
N LEU A 220 -4.17 16.74 1.11
CA LEU A 220 -5.38 16.30 1.77
C LEU A 220 -6.34 17.48 2.04
N THR A 221 -5.81 18.63 2.46
CA THR A 221 -6.61 19.86 2.62
C THR A 221 -7.25 20.27 1.30
N SER A 222 -6.48 20.27 0.19
CA SER A 222 -7.01 20.57 -1.14
C SER A 222 -8.07 19.57 -1.59
N LEU A 223 -7.91 18.28 -1.28
CA LEU A 223 -8.90 17.25 -1.62
C LEU A 223 -10.23 17.51 -0.92
N VAL A 224 -10.20 17.81 0.38
CA VAL A 224 -11.42 18.09 1.16
C VAL A 224 -12.07 19.40 0.70
N GLN A 225 -11.30 20.46 0.45
CA GLN A 225 -11.85 21.72 -0.06
C GLN A 225 -12.49 21.56 -1.45
N LEU A 226 -11.85 20.77 -2.33
CA LEU A 226 -12.41 20.42 -3.63
C LEU A 226 -13.72 19.63 -3.49
N PHE A 227 -13.73 18.61 -2.63
CA PHE A 227 -14.94 17.83 -2.36
C PHE A 227 -16.07 18.71 -1.81
N ASN A 228 -15.77 19.59 -0.84
CA ASN A 228 -16.71 20.57 -0.30
C ASN A 228 -17.30 21.46 -1.39
N ALA A 229 -16.46 21.96 -2.32
CA ALA A 229 -16.91 22.78 -3.44
C ALA A 229 -17.80 22.00 -4.41
N ASN A 230 -17.43 20.77 -4.77
CA ASN A 230 -18.20 19.93 -5.70
C ASN A 230 -19.61 19.62 -5.19
N ILE A 231 -19.78 19.52 -3.87
CA ILE A 231 -21.10 19.28 -3.24
C ILE A 231 -21.87 20.56 -2.91
N GLY A 232 -21.35 21.73 -3.29
CA GLY A 232 -21.95 23.03 -2.95
C GLY A 232 -21.93 23.35 -1.44
N GLY A 233 -20.97 22.79 -0.70
CA GLY A 233 -20.82 22.98 0.73
C GLY A 233 -20.33 24.39 1.08
N THR A 234 -20.73 24.87 2.27
CA THR A 234 -20.48 26.24 2.74
C THR A 234 -19.42 26.34 3.82
N ALA A 235 -18.75 25.22 4.15
CA ALA A 235 -17.70 25.21 5.16
C ALA A 235 -16.51 26.09 4.74
N SER A 236 -15.98 26.84 5.70
CA SER A 236 -14.84 27.73 5.49
C SER A 236 -13.58 26.94 5.15
N ASN A 237 -12.83 27.40 4.15
CA ASN A 237 -11.54 26.79 3.80
C ASN A 237 -10.54 26.79 4.97
N ASN A 238 -10.61 27.78 5.87
CA ASN A 238 -9.77 27.83 7.07
C ASN A 238 -10.20 26.79 8.11
N ASP A 239 -11.51 26.61 8.30
CA ASP A 239 -12.04 25.60 9.24
C ASP A 239 -11.73 24.19 8.74
N ILE A 240 -11.88 23.96 7.43
CA ILE A 240 -11.48 22.71 6.77
C ILE A 240 -9.99 22.45 7.02
N LYS A 241 -9.13 23.44 6.76
CA LYS A 241 -7.67 23.29 6.97
C LYS A 241 -7.35 22.92 8.42
N GLN A 242 -8.01 23.57 9.38
CA GLN A 242 -7.80 23.27 10.80
C GLN A 242 -8.23 21.85 11.15
N MET A 243 -9.43 21.42 10.74
CA MET A 243 -9.92 20.07 11.05
C MET A 243 -9.16 18.96 10.31
N VAL A 244 -8.68 19.22 9.09
CA VAL A 244 -7.76 18.32 8.38
C VAL A 244 -6.44 18.22 9.15
N THR A 245 -5.89 19.35 9.61
CA THR A 245 -4.67 19.36 10.44
C THR A 245 -4.83 18.50 11.70
N ASP A 246 -5.96 18.63 12.39
CA ASP A 246 -6.23 17.84 13.60
C ASP A 246 -6.47 16.35 13.30
N THR A 247 -6.95 16.03 12.09
CA THR A 247 -7.08 14.64 11.63
C THR A 247 -5.74 14.03 11.25
N VAL A 248 -4.84 14.79 10.62
CA VAL A 248 -3.46 14.35 10.35
C VAL A 248 -2.68 14.14 11.65
N LYS A 249 -2.88 14.98 12.67
CA LYS A 249 -2.31 14.74 14.01
C LYS A 249 -2.81 13.44 14.63
N LEU A 250 -4.10 13.13 14.48
CA LEU A 250 -4.65 11.84 14.90
C LEU A 250 -3.95 10.69 14.16
N GLU A 251 -3.80 10.78 12.84
CA GLU A 251 -3.10 9.74 12.06
C GLU A 251 -1.63 9.56 12.50
N ILE A 252 -0.92 10.65 12.79
CA ILE A 252 0.45 10.59 13.36
C ILE A 252 0.43 9.85 14.71
N ASN A 253 -0.53 10.14 15.59
CA ASN A 253 -0.64 9.44 16.87
C ASN A 253 -0.93 7.94 16.69
N LEU A 254 -1.77 7.57 15.71
CA LEU A 254 -2.01 6.18 15.36
C LEU A 254 -0.72 5.52 14.81
N ALA A 255 0.00 6.20 13.92
CA ALA A 255 1.28 5.71 13.38
C ALA A 255 2.34 5.51 14.47
N LEU A 256 2.43 6.41 15.45
CA LEU A 256 3.32 6.26 16.60
C LEU A 256 2.96 5.04 17.45
N ALA A 257 1.67 4.73 17.60
CA ALA A 257 1.18 3.55 18.31
C ALA A 257 1.35 2.23 17.54
N MET A 258 1.52 2.28 16.22
CA MET A 258 1.70 1.09 15.38
C MET A 258 3.03 0.39 15.66
N VAL A 259 3.00 -0.94 15.58
CA VAL A 259 4.19 -1.78 15.62
C VAL A 259 4.95 -1.61 14.29
N PRO A 260 6.28 -1.33 14.32
CA PRO A 260 7.10 -1.24 13.11
C PRO A 260 7.15 -2.53 12.29
N ASP A 261 7.30 -2.40 10.97
CA ASP A 261 7.29 -3.51 10.02
C ASP A 261 8.37 -4.57 10.30
N GLU A 262 9.50 -4.19 10.90
CA GLU A 262 10.56 -5.15 11.26
C GLU A 262 10.10 -6.13 12.34
N LEU A 263 9.29 -5.65 13.29
CA LEU A 263 8.71 -6.47 14.36
C LEU A 263 7.52 -7.30 13.86
N LEU A 264 6.85 -6.86 12.79
CA LEU A 264 5.76 -7.61 12.14
C LEU A 264 6.23 -8.87 11.39
N ARG A 265 7.52 -9.20 11.41
CA ARG A 265 8.04 -10.47 10.88
C ARG A 265 8.03 -11.61 11.89
N ASN A 266 7.76 -11.31 13.17
CA ASN A 266 7.64 -12.33 14.20
C ASN A 266 6.20 -12.83 14.30
N TYR A 267 5.89 -13.89 13.52
CA TYR A 267 4.54 -14.44 13.42
C TYR A 267 4.00 -14.98 14.75
N GLU A 268 4.85 -15.48 15.65
CA GLU A 268 4.40 -15.95 16.97
C GLU A 268 3.85 -14.79 17.82
N GLN A 269 4.50 -13.62 17.76
CA GLN A 269 4.05 -12.42 18.49
C GLN A 269 2.76 -11.81 17.91
N GLN A 270 2.36 -12.22 16.71
CA GLN A 270 1.14 -11.79 16.04
C GLN A 270 -0.09 -12.62 16.41
N TYR A 271 0.10 -13.76 17.08
CA TYR A 271 -1.00 -14.65 17.42
C TYR A 271 -1.45 -14.44 18.87
N ASN A 272 -2.33 -13.46 19.09
CA ASN A 272 -2.88 -13.16 20.41
C ASN A 272 -4.38 -13.46 20.41
N LEU A 273 -4.76 -14.59 21.00
CA LEU A 273 -6.15 -15.05 21.03
C LEU A 273 -6.97 -14.31 22.08
N TYR A 274 -8.18 -13.92 21.67
CA TYR A 274 -9.20 -13.34 22.52
C TYR A 274 -10.57 -13.97 22.23
N THR A 275 -11.35 -14.14 23.29
CA THR A 275 -12.82 -14.20 23.22
C THR A 275 -13.39 -12.79 23.12
N LEU A 276 -14.66 -12.64 22.68
CA LEU A 276 -15.29 -11.31 22.64
C LEU A 276 -15.27 -10.64 24.02
N SER A 277 -15.58 -11.41 25.07
CA SER A 277 -15.59 -10.92 26.45
C SER A 277 -14.21 -10.41 26.91
N THR A 278 -13.15 -11.17 26.63
CA THR A 278 -11.78 -10.74 26.99
C THR A 278 -11.32 -9.55 26.16
N LEU A 279 -11.75 -9.44 24.89
CA LEU A 279 -11.41 -8.33 24.02
C LEU A 279 -12.08 -7.03 24.50
N GLN A 280 -13.36 -7.11 24.86
CA GLN A 280 -14.12 -6.00 25.45
C GLN A 280 -13.56 -5.58 26.82
N SER A 281 -13.09 -6.52 27.61
CA SER A 281 -12.48 -6.21 28.91
C SER A 281 -11.11 -5.55 28.76
N ALA A 282 -10.32 -5.97 27.76
CA ALA A 282 -8.99 -5.42 27.49
C ALA A 282 -9.04 -4.03 26.85
N TYR A 283 -9.99 -3.80 25.94
CA TYR A 283 -10.15 -2.55 25.18
C TYR A 283 -11.60 -2.05 25.22
N PRO A 284 -12.10 -1.58 26.38
CA PRO A 284 -13.52 -1.29 26.62
C PRO A 284 -14.06 -0.08 25.85
N ASN A 285 -13.20 0.80 25.34
CA ASN A 285 -13.59 2.00 24.60
C ASN A 285 -13.79 1.73 23.09
N ILE A 286 -13.46 0.51 22.64
CA ILE A 286 -13.72 0.03 21.29
C ILE A 286 -14.99 -0.82 21.30
N GLY A 287 -15.97 -0.47 20.46
CA GLY A 287 -17.26 -1.14 20.38
C GLY A 287 -17.20 -2.46 19.62
N TRP A 288 -16.42 -3.44 20.11
CA TRP A 288 -16.11 -4.69 19.42
C TRP A 288 -17.34 -5.43 18.87
N THR A 289 -18.35 -5.66 19.71
CA THR A 289 -19.59 -6.34 19.28
C THR A 289 -20.23 -5.64 18.09
N LYS A 290 -20.28 -4.30 18.13
CA LYS A 290 -20.91 -3.50 17.07
C LYS A 290 -20.06 -3.46 15.81
N TYR A 291 -18.74 -3.32 15.96
CA TYR A 291 -17.80 -3.44 14.85
C TYR A 291 -17.91 -4.78 14.14
N ILE A 292 -17.85 -5.90 14.88
CA ILE A 292 -17.94 -7.26 14.32
C ILE A 292 -19.30 -7.48 13.63
N GLN A 293 -20.40 -7.05 14.27
CA GLN A 293 -21.74 -7.08 13.65
C GLN A 293 -21.79 -6.29 12.35
N GLY A 294 -21.08 -5.16 12.24
CA GLY A 294 -20.98 -4.37 11.02
C GLY A 294 -20.12 -5.05 9.95
N ALA A 295 -18.95 -5.55 10.33
CA ALA A 295 -17.99 -6.19 9.44
C ALA A 295 -18.52 -7.51 8.85
N LEU A 296 -19.36 -8.24 9.60
CA LEU A 296 -19.93 -9.51 9.18
C LEU A 296 -21.40 -9.43 8.78
N ALA A 297 -22.00 -8.23 8.72
CA ALA A 297 -23.43 -8.04 8.49
C ALA A 297 -23.96 -8.76 7.24
N ASP A 298 -23.18 -8.75 6.15
CA ASP A 298 -23.58 -9.30 4.84
C ASP A 298 -23.31 -10.81 4.72
N VAL A 299 -22.63 -11.42 5.69
CA VAL A 299 -22.21 -12.84 5.66
C VAL A 299 -22.81 -13.63 6.82
N ASP A 300 -22.65 -13.15 8.05
CA ASP A 300 -23.20 -13.72 9.27
C ASP A 300 -23.55 -12.61 10.28
N PRO A 301 -24.76 -12.03 10.20
CA PRO A 301 -25.16 -10.93 11.09
C PRO A 301 -25.31 -11.35 12.56
N ASN A 302 -25.36 -12.66 12.83
CA ASN A 302 -25.47 -13.23 14.16
C ASN A 302 -24.18 -13.94 14.58
N TYR A 303 -23.03 -13.59 13.99
CA TYR A 303 -21.76 -14.20 14.34
C TYR A 303 -21.50 -14.11 15.85
N GLN A 304 -21.43 -15.28 16.50
CA GLN A 304 -21.21 -15.42 17.95
C GLN A 304 -19.98 -16.29 18.26
N GLN A 305 -19.08 -16.51 17.31
CA GLN A 305 -17.87 -17.26 17.64
C GLN A 305 -16.92 -16.38 18.46
N ASP A 306 -16.29 -16.99 19.45
CA ASP A 306 -15.40 -16.33 20.41
C ASP A 306 -13.91 -16.55 20.10
N HIS A 307 -13.55 -16.58 18.81
CA HIS A 307 -12.16 -16.73 18.37
C HIS A 307 -11.71 -15.55 17.51
N TYR A 308 -11.08 -14.58 18.16
CA TYR A 308 -10.47 -13.41 17.54
C TYR A 308 -8.97 -13.42 17.74
N VAL A 309 -8.21 -13.18 16.68
CA VAL A 309 -6.76 -13.04 16.76
C VAL A 309 -6.39 -11.57 16.64
N VAL A 310 -5.92 -10.97 17.71
CA VAL A 310 -5.43 -9.59 17.72
C VAL A 310 -3.96 -9.58 17.34
N VAL A 311 -3.63 -8.96 16.20
CA VAL A 311 -2.27 -9.04 15.64
C VAL A 311 -1.28 -8.17 16.42
N GLN A 312 -1.69 -6.98 16.89
CA GLN A 312 -0.83 -6.09 17.68
C GLN A 312 -1.54 -5.53 18.93
N PRO A 313 -1.58 -6.28 20.05
CA PRO A 313 -2.22 -5.83 21.29
C PRO A 313 -1.80 -4.43 21.77
N ALA A 314 -0.53 -4.07 21.64
CA ALA A 314 -0.01 -2.77 22.05
C ALA A 314 -0.64 -1.59 21.29
N TYR A 315 -0.92 -1.77 19.99
CA TYR A 315 -1.61 -0.79 19.18
C TYR A 315 -3.04 -0.56 19.71
N PHE A 316 -3.77 -1.65 19.97
CA PHE A 316 -5.15 -1.57 20.48
C PHE A 316 -5.22 -0.98 21.89
N ALA A 317 -4.25 -1.26 22.76
CA ALA A 317 -4.14 -0.62 24.06
C ALA A 317 -3.96 0.90 23.94
N ALA A 318 -3.16 1.36 22.98
CA ALA A 318 -2.95 2.78 22.72
C ALA A 318 -4.22 3.44 22.16
N VAL A 319 -4.89 2.82 21.18
CA VAL A 319 -6.17 3.33 20.63
C VAL A 319 -7.23 3.41 21.72
N ASP A 320 -7.38 2.36 22.52
CA ASP A 320 -8.33 2.34 23.64
C ASP A 320 -8.06 3.48 24.63
N SER A 321 -6.79 3.65 25.02
CA SER A 321 -6.38 4.73 25.93
C SER A 321 -6.61 6.13 25.35
N MET A 322 -6.41 6.32 24.04
CA MET A 322 -6.69 7.60 23.38
C MET A 322 -8.17 7.97 23.44
N ILE A 323 -9.06 6.98 23.28
CA ILE A 323 -10.52 7.19 23.33
C ILE A 323 -10.99 7.34 24.78
N GLY A 324 -10.64 6.42 25.66
CA GLY A 324 -11.05 6.44 27.07
C GLY A 324 -10.48 7.64 27.85
N GLY A 325 -9.27 8.08 27.49
CA GLY A 325 -8.65 9.29 28.03
C GLY A 325 -9.12 10.60 27.38
N GLN A 326 -10.10 10.55 26.47
CA GLN A 326 -10.65 11.70 25.75
C GLN A 326 -9.59 12.53 24.98
N ARG A 327 -8.47 11.91 24.62
CA ARG A 327 -7.44 12.54 23.77
C ARG A 327 -7.88 12.62 22.32
N VAL A 328 -8.83 11.78 21.94
CA VAL A 328 -9.45 11.73 20.62
C VAL A 328 -10.96 11.79 20.77
N THR A 329 -11.59 12.70 20.05
CA THR A 329 -13.04 12.88 20.00
C THR A 329 -13.68 12.03 18.90
N GLN A 330 -14.97 11.72 19.01
CA GLN A 330 -15.70 11.04 17.93
C GLN A 330 -15.67 11.87 16.64
N LYS A 331 -15.68 13.20 16.75
CA LYS A 331 -15.50 14.13 15.62
C LYS A 331 -14.19 13.86 14.86
N GLN A 332 -13.07 13.69 15.56
CA GLN A 332 -11.78 13.40 14.92
C GLN A 332 -11.78 12.02 14.26
N LEU A 333 -12.36 11.01 14.91
CA LEU A 333 -12.47 9.67 14.32
C LEU A 333 -13.39 9.65 13.09
N ALA A 334 -14.54 10.33 13.13
CA ALA A 334 -15.46 10.43 12.00
C ALA A 334 -14.80 11.12 10.80
N ASN A 335 -14.06 12.20 11.04
CA ASN A 335 -13.25 12.86 10.02
C ASN A 335 -12.17 11.92 9.45
N PHE A 336 -11.47 11.15 10.30
CA PHE A 336 -10.46 10.20 9.87
C PHE A 336 -11.03 9.09 8.99
N VAL A 337 -12.07 8.40 9.46
CA VAL A 337 -12.80 7.36 8.70
C VAL A 337 -13.31 7.92 7.38
N GLY A 338 -13.89 9.11 7.41
CA GLY A 338 -14.42 9.74 6.22
C GLY A 338 -13.35 10.21 5.22
N ILE A 339 -12.17 10.64 5.67
CA ILE A 339 -11.02 10.89 4.79
C ILE A 339 -10.58 9.60 4.08
N ARG A 340 -10.53 8.45 4.79
CA ARG A 340 -10.20 7.16 4.16
C ARG A 340 -11.18 6.80 3.05
N MET A 341 -12.46 7.10 3.25
CA MET A 341 -13.50 6.94 2.21
C MET A 341 -13.27 7.90 1.03
N LEU A 342 -13.01 9.18 1.29
CA LEU A 342 -12.73 10.15 0.21
C LEU A 342 -11.52 9.75 -0.64
N LEU A 343 -10.44 9.28 0.00
CA LEU A 343 -9.24 8.83 -0.70
C LEU A 343 -9.52 7.56 -1.53
N SER A 344 -10.30 6.62 -0.98
CA SER A 344 -10.73 5.41 -1.67
C SER A 344 -11.62 5.69 -2.88
N PHE A 345 -12.44 6.74 -2.84
CA PHE A 345 -13.31 7.17 -3.96
C PHE A 345 -12.77 8.34 -4.77
N SER A 346 -11.51 8.72 -4.59
CA SER A 346 -10.91 9.90 -5.22
C SER A 346 -10.95 9.91 -6.76
N GLU A 347 -11.00 8.74 -7.40
CA GLU A 347 -11.18 8.56 -8.85
C GLU A 347 -12.59 8.96 -9.33
N PHE A 348 -13.57 9.06 -8.42
CA PHE A 348 -14.97 9.42 -8.69
C PHE A 348 -15.36 10.79 -8.10
N ILE A 349 -14.37 11.60 -7.70
CA ILE A 349 -14.56 12.99 -7.28
C ILE A 349 -14.12 13.88 -8.45
N GLY A 350 -14.98 14.83 -8.85
CA GLY A 350 -14.69 15.76 -9.94
C GLY A 350 -13.42 16.60 -9.72
N GLY A 351 -12.85 17.10 -10.82
CA GLY A 351 -11.68 17.98 -10.79
C GLY A 351 -10.35 17.23 -10.57
N ASP A 352 -9.46 17.84 -9.78
CA ASP A 352 -8.09 17.36 -9.54
C ASP A 352 -7.99 16.28 -8.43
N ALA A 353 -9.11 15.76 -7.91
CA ALA A 353 -9.13 14.84 -6.77
C ALA A 353 -8.29 13.57 -6.99
N ARG A 354 -8.42 12.95 -8.16
CA ARG A 354 -7.58 11.82 -8.60
C ARG A 354 -6.08 12.12 -8.50
N LYS A 355 -5.67 13.31 -8.97
CA LYS A 355 -4.28 13.74 -8.98
C LYS A 355 -3.78 14.04 -7.57
N LEU A 356 -4.61 14.64 -6.72
CA LEU A 356 -4.30 14.90 -5.31
C LEU A 356 -4.10 13.59 -4.55
N SER A 357 -5.00 12.62 -4.71
CA SER A 357 -4.89 11.29 -4.11
C SER A 357 -3.66 10.52 -4.60
N ARG A 358 -3.36 10.57 -5.92
CA ARG A 358 -2.11 10.00 -6.44
C ARG A 358 -0.88 10.68 -5.87
N LYS A 359 -0.87 12.02 -5.70
CA LYS A 359 0.24 12.74 -5.06
C LYS A 359 0.44 12.30 -3.60
N ILE A 360 -0.65 12.03 -2.89
CA ILE A 360 -0.60 11.49 -1.53
C ILE A 360 0.08 10.12 -1.52
N ARG A 361 -0.31 9.21 -2.43
CA ARG A 361 0.17 7.81 -2.46
C ARG A 361 1.49 7.60 -3.20
N GLN A 362 1.90 8.53 -4.05
CA GLN A 362 3.18 8.54 -4.75
C GLN A 362 4.15 9.41 -3.96
N PHE A 363 4.70 8.82 -2.89
CA PHE A 363 5.61 9.47 -1.94
C PHE A 363 6.93 9.96 -2.57
N GLU A 364 7.19 9.56 -3.81
CA GLU A 364 8.33 10.01 -4.62
C GLU A 364 7.81 10.73 -5.87
N LYS A 365 8.30 11.95 -6.11
CA LYS A 365 8.07 12.63 -7.39
C LYS A 365 8.84 11.87 -8.47
N PRO A 366 8.19 11.22 -9.46
CA PRO A 366 8.93 10.73 -10.62
C PRO A 366 9.66 11.93 -11.24
N LYS A 367 10.98 11.81 -11.41
CA LYS A 367 11.76 12.81 -12.15
C LYS A 367 11.08 12.98 -13.51
N LYS A 368 10.63 14.20 -13.84
CA LYS A 368 9.99 14.50 -15.13
C LYS A 368 10.97 14.24 -16.28
N THR A 369 11.01 13.01 -16.79
CA THR A 369 11.63 12.71 -18.07
C THR A 369 10.55 12.67 -19.14
N ARG A 370 10.59 13.66 -20.04
CA ARG A 370 9.72 13.76 -21.21
C ARG A 370 10.05 12.62 -22.19
N ARG A 371 9.40 11.48 -22.07
CA ARG A 371 9.16 10.56 -23.20
C ARG A 371 7.77 9.96 -23.06
N THR A 372 6.97 10.16 -24.10
CA THR A 372 5.63 9.59 -24.29
C THR A 372 5.73 8.07 -24.37
N ILE A 373 5.16 7.38 -23.39
CA ILE A 373 4.73 5.99 -23.56
C ILE A 373 3.39 6.01 -24.30
N ASN A 374 3.09 4.96 -25.06
CA ASN A 374 1.77 4.76 -25.62
C ASN A 374 0.74 4.73 -24.48
N PHE A 375 -0.19 5.68 -24.48
CA PHE A 375 -1.22 5.87 -23.45
C PHE A 375 -1.99 4.57 -23.08
N TYR A 376 -2.01 3.59 -23.98
CA TYR A 376 -2.64 2.28 -23.80
C TYR A 376 -1.90 1.38 -22.79
N ASP A 377 -0.56 1.48 -22.67
CA ASP A 377 0.25 0.61 -21.80
C ASP A 377 0.16 1.01 -20.32
N GLU A 378 0.03 2.31 -20.03
CA GLU A 378 -0.20 2.81 -18.65
C GLU A 378 -1.63 2.51 -18.17
N ALA A 379 -2.63 2.69 -19.04
CA ALA A 379 -4.02 2.39 -18.73
C ALA A 379 -4.25 0.89 -18.54
N SER A 380 -3.65 0.05 -19.40
CA SER A 380 -3.69 -1.42 -19.26
C SER A 380 -3.03 -1.91 -17.98
N GLN A 381 -1.90 -1.31 -17.56
CA GLN A 381 -1.27 -1.64 -16.28
C GLN A 381 -2.10 -1.23 -15.06
N ALA A 382 -2.95 -0.22 -15.21
CA ALA A 382 -3.79 0.28 -14.13
C ALA A 382 -5.13 -0.48 -13.97
N CYS A 383 -5.56 -1.32 -14.93
CA CYS A 383 -6.96 -1.77 -15.07
C CYS A 383 -7.29 -3.26 -14.81
#